data_AF-R7HWM2-F1
#
_entry.id   AF-R7HWM2-F1
#
_cell.length_a   1.000
_cell.length_b   1.000
_cell.length_c   1.000
_cell.angle_alpha   90.00
_cell.angle_beta   90.00
_cell.angle_gamma   90.00
#
_symmetry.space_group_name_H-M   'P 1'
#
loop_
_entity.id
_entity.type
_entity.pdbx_description
1 polymer ?
#
loop_
_entity_poly.entity_id
_entity_poly.type
_entity_poly.pdbx_seq_one_letter_code
_entity_poly.pdbx_strand_id
1 'polypeptide(L)'
;MDFDFGNIWNYFSKACLIFFIIIIFNSILGDILFRTKYSFPKISTTSQEVINTNNAPIQINLENQKYIKAYGEKNIYALQPMAKYSISGLVVTKNTNFWFRDIMRNSFDDICLMDIGIVWGDLAKNKNRLHKYWKFKSHKTLGQSRRLEWRSKVPYEEMYWELGFVSSHISHTHLIPANANVMGALLKIKRNDIVKLDGYLVDIYTDKSETVAKTSMSRTDTDPTSRGSGACEDMYVKQVQIGNKIYK
;
A
#
# COMPACT_ATOMS: atom_id res chain seq x y z
N MET A 1 -57.83 4.36 -10.03
CA MET A 1 -56.76 3.44 -9.60
C MET A 1 -55.84 4.27 -8.72
N ASP A 2 -56.07 4.24 -7.41
CA ASP A 2 -55.19 4.93 -6.48
C ASP A 2 -53.91 4.10 -6.38
N PHE A 3 -52.83 4.65 -6.91
CA PHE A 3 -51.52 4.03 -6.89
C PHE A 3 -51.01 4.08 -5.45
N ASP A 4 -50.96 2.94 -4.77
CA ASP A 4 -50.48 2.84 -3.39
C ASP A 4 -48.94 2.95 -3.36
N PHE A 5 -48.49 4.19 -3.56
CA PHE A 5 -47.09 4.58 -3.60
C PHE A 5 -46.38 4.20 -2.29
N GLY A 6 -47.07 4.24 -1.15
CA GLY A 6 -46.50 3.90 0.16
C GLY A 6 -46.10 2.43 0.26
N ASN A 7 -46.95 1.52 -0.20
CA ASN A 7 -46.62 0.10 -0.22
C ASN A 7 -45.49 -0.21 -1.21
N ILE A 8 -45.53 0.38 -2.42
CA ILE A 8 -44.47 0.22 -3.42
C ILE A 8 -43.14 0.75 -2.89
N TRP A 9 -43.13 1.92 -2.24
CA TRP A 9 -41.94 2.51 -1.65
C TRP A 9 -41.34 1.65 -0.52
N ASN A 10 -42.18 1.03 0.30
CA ASN A 10 -41.75 0.10 1.34
C ASN A 10 -41.11 -1.17 0.77
N TYR A 11 -41.71 -1.76 -0.29
CA TYR A 11 -41.11 -2.91 -0.97
C TYR A 11 -39.79 -2.55 -1.64
N PHE A 12 -39.72 -1.41 -2.31
CA PHE A 12 -38.48 -0.90 -2.91
C PHE A 12 -37.39 -0.72 -1.84
N SER A 13 -37.71 -0.06 -0.72
CA SER A 13 -36.78 0.16 0.39
C SER A 13 -36.25 -1.15 0.98
N LYS A 14 -37.12 -2.15 1.17
CA LYS A 14 -36.73 -3.49 1.62
C LYS A 14 -35.83 -4.21 0.61
N ALA A 15 -36.16 -4.13 -0.68
CA ALA A 15 -35.34 -4.70 -1.74
C ALA A 15 -33.94 -4.06 -1.80
N CYS A 16 -33.86 -2.73 -1.69
CA CYS A 16 -32.59 -2.01 -1.59
C CYS A 16 -31.78 -2.43 -0.37
N LEU A 17 -32.41 -2.60 0.79
CA LEU A 17 -31.73 -3.07 2.00
C LEU A 17 -31.18 -4.50 1.84
N ILE A 18 -31.97 -5.42 1.27
CA ILE A 18 -31.53 -6.79 1.00
C ILE A 18 -30.32 -6.79 0.05
N PHE A 19 -30.41 -6.02 -1.04
CA PHE A 19 -29.30 -5.88 -1.99
C PHE A 19 -28.03 -5.32 -1.33
N PHE A 20 -28.18 -4.31 -0.48
CA PHE A 20 -27.06 -3.74 0.28
C PHE A 20 -26.40 -4.76 1.23
N ILE A 21 -27.21 -5.57 1.93
CA ILE A 21 -26.70 -6.64 2.80
C ILE A 21 -25.93 -7.70 1.98
N ILE A 22 -26.45 -8.08 0.81
CA ILE A 22 -25.77 -9.04 -0.09
C ILE A 22 -24.42 -8.49 -0.54
N ILE A 23 -24.32 -7.20 -0.88
CA ILE A 23 -23.04 -6.56 -1.22
C ILE A 23 -22.05 -6.62 -0.06
N ILE A 24 -22.49 -6.27 1.15
CA ILE A 24 -21.63 -6.31 2.34
C ILE A 24 -21.13 -7.74 2.57
N PHE A 25 -22.02 -8.73 2.50
CA PHE A 25 -21.67 -10.12 2.71
C PHE A 25 -20.65 -10.61 1.69
N ASN A 26 -20.87 -10.34 0.40
CA ASN A 26 -19.91 -10.68 -0.66
C ASN A 26 -18.55 -10.01 -0.44
N SER A 27 -18.53 -8.74 -0.04
CA SER A 27 -17.28 -8.02 0.25
C SER A 27 -16.52 -8.66 1.42
N ILE A 28 -17.21 -9.06 2.49
CA ILE A 28 -16.59 -9.72 3.65
C ILE A 28 -16.06 -11.10 3.25
N LEU A 29 -16.86 -11.88 2.53
CA LEU A 29 -16.46 -13.20 2.06
C LEU A 29 -15.24 -13.12 1.14
N GLY A 30 -15.21 -12.16 0.22
CA GLY A 30 -14.07 -11.89 -0.65
C GLY A 30 -12.78 -11.58 0.13
N ASP A 31 -12.86 -10.77 1.18
CA ASP A 31 -11.71 -10.49 2.07
C ASP A 31 -11.23 -11.75 2.79
N ILE A 32 -12.15 -12.54 3.36
CA ILE A 32 -11.81 -13.78 4.06
C ILE A 32 -11.13 -14.76 3.11
N LEU A 33 -11.68 -14.96 1.91
CA LEU A 33 -11.12 -15.85 0.90
C LEU A 33 -9.74 -15.38 0.43
N PHE A 34 -9.59 -14.07 0.20
CA PHE A 34 -8.31 -13.47 -0.18
C PHE A 34 -7.24 -13.70 0.90
N ARG A 35 -7.56 -13.40 2.16
CA ARG A 35 -6.63 -13.63 3.28
C ARG A 35 -6.28 -15.10 3.42
N THR A 36 -7.28 -15.97 3.30
CA THR A 36 -7.09 -17.43 3.37
C THR A 36 -6.17 -17.93 2.26
N LYS A 37 -6.35 -17.43 1.03
CA LYS A 37 -5.51 -17.79 -0.13
C LYS A 37 -4.02 -17.50 0.09
N TYR A 38 -3.72 -16.39 0.75
CA TYR A 38 -2.34 -15.95 1.03
C TYR A 38 -1.93 -16.19 2.49
N SER A 39 -2.69 -17.01 3.21
CA SER A 39 -2.33 -17.41 4.56
C SER A 39 -1.05 -18.25 4.54
N PHE A 40 -0.29 -18.17 5.63
CA PHE A 40 0.89 -19.00 5.88
C PHE A 40 2.01 -18.89 4.82
N PRO A 41 2.57 -17.68 4.56
CA PRO A 41 3.80 -17.56 3.79
C PRO A 41 4.91 -18.38 4.44
N LYS A 42 5.64 -19.11 3.59
CA LYS A 42 6.77 -19.97 3.94
C LYS A 42 8.03 -19.12 4.04
N ILE A 43 8.75 -19.29 5.15
CA ILE A 43 10.05 -18.67 5.35
C ILE A 43 11.00 -19.27 4.32
N SER A 44 11.53 -18.43 3.43
CA SER A 44 12.47 -18.86 2.39
C SER A 44 13.88 -19.02 2.96
N THR A 45 14.26 -18.11 3.87
CA THR A 45 15.54 -18.16 4.59
C THR A 45 15.45 -17.30 5.86
N THR A 46 16.46 -17.40 6.72
CA THR A 46 16.60 -16.57 7.92
C THR A 46 17.87 -15.72 7.84
N SER A 47 17.80 -14.49 8.33
CA SER A 47 18.96 -13.60 8.46
C SER A 47 19.39 -13.51 9.92
N GLN A 48 20.70 -13.52 10.15
CA GLN A 48 21.28 -13.19 11.45
C GLN A 48 21.48 -11.68 11.62
N GLU A 49 21.45 -10.91 10.52
CA GLU A 49 21.60 -9.46 10.55
C GLU A 49 20.29 -8.79 10.99
N VAL A 50 20.41 -7.89 11.98
CA VAL A 50 19.33 -7.01 12.39
C VAL A 50 19.08 -5.99 11.27
N ILE A 51 17.81 -5.80 10.91
CA ILE A 51 17.42 -4.79 9.91
C ILE A 51 17.87 -3.41 10.38
N ASN A 52 18.77 -2.78 9.62
CA ASN A 52 19.22 -1.43 9.88
C ASN A 52 18.18 -0.42 9.36
N THR A 53 17.59 0.36 10.26
CA THR A 53 16.61 1.40 9.92
C THR A 53 17.18 2.80 9.87
N ASN A 54 18.49 2.99 10.06
CA ASN A 54 19.08 4.33 10.13
C ASN A 54 19.26 4.97 8.75
N ASN A 55 19.43 4.14 7.71
CA ASN A 55 19.76 4.61 6.38
C ASN A 55 18.49 4.93 5.58
N ALA A 56 18.60 5.92 4.69
CA ALA A 56 17.58 6.17 3.69
C ALA A 56 17.43 4.98 2.73
N PRO A 57 16.29 4.86 2.03
CA PRO A 57 16.10 3.83 1.02
C PRO A 57 17.19 3.88 -0.06
N ILE A 58 17.67 2.71 -0.46
CA ILE A 58 18.64 2.58 -1.54
C ILE A 58 17.87 2.49 -2.85
N GLN A 59 18.14 3.42 -3.75
CA GLN A 59 17.57 3.46 -5.10
C GLN A 59 18.71 3.49 -6.12
N ILE A 60 18.68 2.55 -7.06
CA ILE A 60 19.63 2.49 -8.18
C ILE A 60 18.81 2.48 -9.47
N ASN A 61 18.87 3.59 -10.22
CA ASN A 61 18.14 3.72 -11.47
C ASN A 61 18.51 2.61 -12.45
N LEU A 62 17.52 2.16 -13.21
CA LEU A 62 17.65 1.12 -14.20
C LEU A 62 17.32 1.69 -15.57
N GLU A 63 18.04 1.20 -16.58
CA GLU A 63 17.79 1.52 -17.98
C GLU A 63 17.52 0.21 -18.74
N ASN A 64 16.66 0.31 -19.76
CA ASN A 64 16.41 -0.75 -20.75
C ASN A 64 16.04 -2.13 -20.16
N GLN A 65 15.33 -2.15 -19.03
CA GLN A 65 14.87 -3.40 -18.42
C GLN A 65 13.68 -3.97 -19.19
N LYS A 66 13.63 -5.31 -19.29
CA LYS A 66 12.46 -6.01 -19.81
C LYS A 66 11.26 -5.76 -18.90
N TYR A 67 10.09 -5.60 -19.52
CA TYR A 67 8.83 -5.55 -18.79
C TYR A 67 8.61 -6.84 -18.00
N ILE A 68 8.09 -6.69 -16.79
CA ILE A 68 7.65 -7.79 -15.94
C ILE A 68 6.15 -7.94 -16.13
N LYS A 69 5.70 -9.14 -16.51
CA LYS A 69 4.28 -9.47 -16.51
C LYS A 69 3.81 -9.67 -15.08
N ALA A 70 2.80 -8.92 -14.66
CA ALA A 70 2.20 -9.04 -13.35
C ALA A 70 0.69 -9.29 -13.46
N TYR A 71 0.16 -10.03 -12.49
CA TYR A 71 -1.25 -10.41 -12.46
C TYR A 71 -1.92 -9.60 -11.36
N GLY A 72 -2.84 -8.72 -11.76
CA GLY A 72 -3.81 -8.15 -10.85
C GLY A 72 -4.86 -9.19 -10.46
N GLU A 73 -5.89 -8.76 -9.73
CA GLU A 73 -7.00 -9.67 -9.39
C GLU A 73 -7.91 -9.94 -10.59
N LYS A 74 -8.07 -8.96 -11.50
CA LYS A 74 -8.93 -9.07 -12.68
C LYS A 74 -8.15 -9.06 -14.00
N ASN A 75 -7.10 -8.25 -14.09
CA ASN A 75 -6.37 -8.03 -15.34
C ASN A 75 -4.88 -8.38 -15.25
N ILE A 76 -4.24 -8.38 -16.40
CA ILE A 76 -2.79 -8.56 -16.55
C ILE A 76 -2.18 -7.19 -16.84
N TYR A 77 -1.03 -6.93 -16.22
CA TYR A 77 -0.30 -5.67 -16.32
C TYR A 77 1.12 -5.91 -16.79
N ALA A 78 1.67 -4.92 -17.49
CA ALA A 78 3.08 -4.84 -17.83
C ALA A 78 3.74 -3.82 -16.89
N LEU A 79 4.74 -4.26 -16.14
CA LEU A 79 5.49 -3.41 -15.23
C LEU A 79 6.85 -3.08 -15.84
N GLN A 80 7.19 -1.80 -15.96
CA GLN A 80 8.50 -1.34 -16.40
C GLN A 80 9.38 -1.04 -15.19
N PRO A 81 10.46 -1.80 -14.94
CA PRO A 81 11.38 -1.49 -13.85
C PRO A 81 12.15 -0.19 -14.11
N MET A 82 12.05 0.74 -13.17
CA MET A 82 12.67 2.07 -13.23
C MET A 82 13.87 2.18 -12.28
N ALA A 83 13.83 1.49 -11.14
CA ALA A 83 14.94 1.44 -10.19
C ALA A 83 14.96 0.11 -9.42
N LYS A 84 16.15 -0.39 -9.07
CA LYS A 84 16.28 -1.31 -7.93
C LYS A 84 16.03 -0.50 -6.66
N TYR A 85 15.20 -1.05 -5.78
CA TYR A 85 14.78 -0.35 -4.59
C TYR A 85 14.81 -1.24 -3.36
N SER A 86 15.43 -0.74 -2.30
CA SER A 86 15.51 -1.39 -1.00
C SER A 86 15.16 -0.38 0.08
N ILE A 87 14.10 -0.65 0.85
CA ILE A 87 13.68 0.18 1.97
C ILE A 87 13.68 -0.65 3.24
N SER A 88 14.29 -0.11 4.29
CA SER A 88 14.32 -0.68 5.64
C SER A 88 13.80 0.35 6.64
N GLY A 89 12.87 -0.02 7.50
CA GLY A 89 12.29 0.95 8.42
C GLY A 89 11.18 0.43 9.32
N LEU A 90 10.65 1.35 10.12
CA LEU A 90 9.52 1.14 11.01
C LEU A 90 8.21 1.38 10.26
N VAL A 91 7.30 0.41 10.32
CA VAL A 91 5.98 0.52 9.71
C VAL A 91 5.07 1.40 10.56
N VAL A 92 4.68 2.56 10.04
CA VAL A 92 3.81 3.52 10.76
C VAL A 92 2.34 3.37 10.42
N THR A 93 2.04 2.92 9.20
CA THR A 93 0.69 2.60 8.77
C THR A 93 0.72 1.50 7.71
N LYS A 94 -0.37 0.77 7.59
CA LYS A 94 -0.60 -0.25 6.59
C LYS A 94 -2.05 -0.19 6.22
N ASN A 95 -2.34 -0.25 4.94
CA ASN A 95 -3.70 -0.29 4.45
C ASN A 95 -3.81 -1.31 3.33
N THR A 96 -4.78 -2.20 3.49
CA THR A 96 -5.08 -3.24 2.51
C THR A 96 -6.46 -3.03 1.88
N ASN A 97 -7.13 -1.92 2.26
CA ASN A 97 -8.51 -1.50 2.00
C ASN A 97 -9.40 -2.55 1.29
N PHE A 98 -9.93 -3.50 2.05
CA PHE A 98 -10.75 -4.60 1.52
C PHE A 98 -12.26 -4.40 1.69
N TRP A 99 -12.71 -3.29 2.29
CA TRP A 99 -14.13 -3.03 2.49
C TRP A 99 -14.72 -2.36 1.22
N PHE A 100 -15.77 -2.96 0.64
CA PHE A 100 -16.33 -2.62 -0.69
C PHE A 100 -15.36 -2.77 -1.88
N ARG A 101 -14.40 -3.69 -1.73
CA ARG A 101 -13.32 -3.96 -2.68
C ARG A 101 -13.80 -4.15 -4.12
N ASP A 102 -14.88 -4.90 -4.34
CA ASP A 102 -15.28 -5.25 -5.71
C ASP A 102 -15.95 -4.09 -6.46
N ILE A 103 -16.45 -3.09 -5.73
CA ILE A 103 -17.19 -1.94 -6.26
C ILE A 103 -16.29 -0.71 -6.42
N MET A 104 -15.27 -0.54 -5.56
CA MET A 104 -14.47 0.69 -5.48
C MET A 104 -13.07 0.60 -6.12
N ARG A 105 -12.76 -0.45 -6.89
CA ARG A 105 -11.43 -0.63 -7.50
C ARG A 105 -11.36 -0.03 -8.89
N ASN A 106 -10.29 0.73 -9.12
CA ASN A 106 -9.83 1.08 -10.46
C ASN A 106 -8.70 0.12 -10.89
N SER A 107 -8.16 0.30 -12.09
CA SER A 107 -7.04 -0.50 -12.62
C SER A 107 -5.79 -0.44 -11.73
N PHE A 108 -5.57 0.66 -11.02
CA PHE A 108 -4.42 0.79 -10.12
C PHE A 108 -4.58 -0.10 -8.89
N ASP A 109 -5.76 -0.10 -8.25
CA ASP A 109 -6.02 -0.97 -7.11
C ASP A 109 -6.00 -2.45 -7.49
N ASP A 110 -6.35 -2.77 -8.74
CA ASP A 110 -6.36 -4.15 -9.26
C ASP A 110 -5.00 -4.83 -9.11
N ILE A 111 -3.92 -4.08 -9.29
CA ILE A 111 -2.53 -4.55 -9.22
C ILE A 111 -1.81 -4.14 -7.92
N CYS A 112 -2.03 -2.92 -7.42
CA CYS A 112 -1.48 -2.42 -6.15
C CYS A 112 -2.39 -2.84 -4.99
N LEU A 113 -2.19 -4.08 -4.51
CA LEU A 113 -3.09 -4.75 -3.57
C LEU A 113 -3.09 -4.11 -2.17
N MET A 114 -1.99 -3.49 -1.77
CA MET A 114 -1.88 -2.81 -0.49
C MET A 114 -0.85 -1.69 -0.54
N ASP A 115 -0.85 -0.85 0.49
CA ASP A 115 0.15 0.18 0.70
C ASP A 115 0.64 0.20 2.15
N ILE A 116 1.82 0.76 2.31
CA ILE A 116 2.51 0.84 3.59
C ILE A 116 3.20 2.19 3.74
N GLY A 117 3.12 2.75 4.95
CA GLY A 117 3.94 3.88 5.36
C GLY A 117 5.12 3.36 6.16
N ILE A 118 6.34 3.69 5.72
CA ILE A 118 7.58 3.30 6.39
C ILE A 118 8.38 4.55 6.72
N VAL A 119 8.87 4.63 7.96
CA VAL A 119 9.83 5.67 8.38
C VAL A 119 11.19 5.06 8.69
N TRP A 120 12.24 5.85 8.51
CA TRP A 120 13.63 5.46 8.77
C TRP A 120 14.36 6.56 9.56
N GLY A 121 15.66 6.38 9.76
CA GLY A 121 16.51 7.31 10.51
C GLY A 121 16.06 7.45 11.96
N ASP A 122 16.07 8.69 12.43
CA ASP A 122 15.72 9.01 13.82
C ASP A 122 14.26 8.69 14.18
N LEU A 123 13.35 8.75 13.20
CA LEU A 123 11.93 8.43 13.40
C LEU A 123 11.71 6.95 13.77
N ALA A 124 12.56 6.05 13.26
CA ALA A 124 12.43 4.61 13.49
C ALA A 124 13.00 4.16 14.84
N LYS A 125 13.86 4.97 15.50
CA LYS A 125 14.58 4.58 16.72
C LYS A 125 13.66 4.35 17.92
N ASN A 126 12.63 5.17 18.08
CA ASN A 126 11.72 5.10 19.22
C ASN A 126 10.27 5.28 18.80
N LYS A 127 9.58 4.15 18.56
CA LYS A 127 8.16 4.12 18.20
C LYS A 127 7.25 4.84 19.21
N ASN A 128 7.57 4.79 20.51
CA ASN A 128 6.73 5.43 21.53
C ASN A 128 6.82 6.95 21.44
N ARG A 129 8.04 7.49 21.24
CA ARG A 129 8.24 8.92 20.96
C ARG A 129 7.57 9.31 19.65
N LEU A 130 7.78 8.54 18.59
CA LEU A 130 7.16 8.79 17.29
C LEU A 130 5.64 8.91 17.41
N HIS A 131 4.97 7.94 18.02
CA HIS A 131 3.51 7.96 18.17
C HIS A 131 3.01 8.94 19.24
N LYS A 132 3.88 9.46 20.11
CA LYS A 132 3.54 10.58 21.02
C LYS A 132 3.35 11.87 20.22
N TYR A 133 4.26 12.16 19.30
CA TYR A 133 4.27 13.42 18.55
C TYR A 133 3.53 13.37 17.22
N TRP A 134 3.46 12.20 16.56
CA TRP A 134 2.92 12.09 15.21
C TRP A 134 1.79 11.08 15.11
N LYS A 135 0.84 11.36 14.22
CA LYS A 135 -0.20 10.44 13.81
C LYS A 135 -0.06 10.17 12.31
N PHE A 136 -0.05 8.89 11.94
CA PHE A 136 0.03 8.43 10.56
C PHE A 136 -1.25 7.69 10.19
N LYS A 137 -1.79 7.95 9.00
CA LYS A 137 -2.99 7.30 8.49
C LYS A 137 -2.88 7.13 6.98
N SER A 138 -2.98 5.90 6.49
CA SER A 138 -3.32 5.67 5.09
C SER A 138 -4.84 5.64 4.94
N HIS A 139 -5.36 6.37 3.97
CA HIS A 139 -6.79 6.39 3.66
C HIS A 139 -7.01 6.39 2.14
N LYS A 140 -8.24 6.08 1.73
CA LYS A 140 -8.64 6.11 0.33
C LYS A 140 -10.00 6.78 0.23
N THR A 141 -10.10 7.76 -0.65
CA THR A 141 -11.38 8.37 -1.04
C THR A 141 -11.91 7.67 -2.29
N LEU A 142 -13.24 7.61 -2.45
CA LEU A 142 -13.86 6.97 -3.60
C LEU A 142 -13.29 7.52 -4.92
N GLY A 143 -12.86 6.63 -5.81
CA GLY A 143 -12.28 6.99 -7.12
C GLY A 143 -10.84 7.51 -7.09
N GLN A 144 -10.19 7.61 -5.93
CA GLN A 144 -8.82 8.08 -5.78
C GLN A 144 -7.87 6.95 -5.36
N SER A 145 -6.57 7.08 -5.68
CA SER A 145 -5.53 6.22 -5.12
C SER A 145 -5.42 6.42 -3.60
N ARG A 146 -4.87 5.41 -2.91
CA ARG A 146 -4.63 5.51 -1.46
C ARG A 146 -3.63 6.65 -1.20
N ARG A 147 -3.77 7.35 -0.08
CA ARG A 147 -2.89 8.46 0.33
C ARG A 147 -2.43 8.30 1.75
N LEU A 148 -1.17 8.61 2.00
CA LEU A 148 -0.60 8.70 3.33
C LEU A 148 -0.75 10.13 3.87
N GLU A 149 -1.34 10.23 5.07
CA GLU A 149 -1.42 11.46 5.85
C GLU A 149 -0.57 11.29 7.11
N TRP A 150 0.24 12.32 7.41
CA TRP A 150 0.90 12.48 8.69
C TRP A 150 0.63 13.87 9.23
N ARG A 151 0.39 13.94 10.54
CA ARG A 151 0.16 15.20 11.24
C ARG A 151 0.76 15.17 12.63
N SER A 152 1.21 16.32 13.09
CA SER A 152 1.61 16.49 14.49
C SER A 152 0.39 16.36 15.40
N LYS A 153 0.62 15.85 16.61
CA LYS A 153 -0.35 15.79 17.71
C LYS A 153 -0.18 16.96 18.67
N VAL A 154 0.87 17.75 18.51
CA VAL A 154 1.23 18.90 19.35
C VAL A 154 1.44 20.15 18.47
N PRO A 155 1.39 21.36 19.06
CA PRO A 155 1.77 22.60 18.38
C PRO A 155 3.17 22.55 17.79
N TYR A 156 3.47 23.44 16.83
CA TYR A 156 4.73 23.46 16.09
C TYR A 156 5.94 23.63 17.02
N GLU A 157 5.81 24.47 18.04
CA GLU A 157 6.82 24.84 19.02
C GLU A 157 7.21 23.66 19.93
N GLU A 158 6.34 22.66 20.06
CA GLU A 158 6.53 21.49 20.90
C GLU A 158 6.93 20.23 20.12
N MET A 159 7.05 20.33 18.79
CA MET A 159 7.38 19.19 17.95
C MET A 159 8.81 18.70 18.23
N TYR A 160 8.95 17.38 18.45
CA TYR A 160 10.28 16.77 18.61
C TYR A 160 11.06 16.72 17.28
N TRP A 161 10.36 16.64 16.15
CA TRP A 161 10.93 16.71 14.80
C TRP A 161 10.16 17.75 13.99
N GLU A 162 10.86 18.58 13.23
CA GLU A 162 10.23 19.51 12.30
C GLU A 162 9.48 18.77 11.19
N LEU A 163 8.46 19.41 10.63
CA LEU A 163 7.65 18.82 9.57
C LEU A 163 8.48 18.39 8.36
N GLY A 164 9.46 19.23 7.93
CA GLY A 164 10.34 18.90 6.80
C GLY A 164 11.21 17.67 7.06
N PHE A 165 11.66 17.48 8.29
CA PHE A 165 12.39 16.27 8.69
C PHE A 165 11.50 15.04 8.58
N VAL A 166 10.25 15.12 9.07
CA VAL A 166 9.31 13.99 8.98
C VAL A 166 8.97 13.65 7.54
N SER A 167 8.66 14.66 6.73
CA SER A 167 8.33 14.50 5.32
C SER A 167 9.46 13.89 4.50
N SER A 168 10.72 14.17 4.85
CA SER A 168 11.90 13.60 4.16
C SER A 168 12.30 12.20 4.66
N HIS A 169 11.73 11.73 5.76
CA HIS A 169 12.06 10.44 6.41
C HIS A 169 10.87 9.48 6.46
N ILE A 170 9.91 9.67 5.56
CA ILE A 170 8.75 8.81 5.38
C ILE A 170 8.56 8.46 3.91
N SER A 171 8.14 7.24 3.64
CA SER A 171 7.78 6.74 2.32
C SER A 171 6.35 6.22 2.35
N HIS A 172 5.65 6.41 1.23
CA HIS A 172 4.34 5.84 0.98
C HIS A 172 4.43 4.91 -0.21
N THR A 173 4.58 3.62 0.07
CA THR A 173 4.81 2.63 -0.98
C THR A 173 3.55 1.82 -1.23
N HIS A 174 3.09 1.82 -2.49
CA HIS A 174 2.11 0.88 -3.03
C HIS A 174 2.82 -0.41 -3.46
N LEU A 175 2.27 -1.56 -3.09
CA LEU A 175 2.98 -2.83 -3.15
C LEU A 175 2.31 -3.78 -4.14
N ILE A 176 3.12 -4.29 -5.08
CA ILE A 176 2.78 -5.32 -6.05
C ILE A 176 3.63 -6.55 -5.71
N PRO A 177 3.05 -7.67 -5.24
CA PRO A 177 3.84 -8.84 -4.86
C PRO A 177 4.37 -9.58 -6.09
N ALA A 178 5.63 -10.05 -6.04
CA ALA A 178 6.20 -10.88 -7.10
C ALA A 178 5.56 -12.26 -7.23
N ASN A 179 5.02 -12.79 -6.13
CA ASN A 179 4.35 -14.08 -6.07
C ASN A 179 3.46 -14.19 -4.81
N ALA A 180 2.77 -15.32 -4.68
CA ALA A 180 1.87 -15.58 -3.55
C ALA A 180 2.57 -15.63 -2.18
N ASN A 181 3.82 -16.09 -2.11
CA ASN A 181 4.57 -16.15 -0.86
C ASN A 181 4.94 -14.75 -0.36
N VAL A 182 5.41 -13.88 -1.28
CA VAL A 182 5.63 -12.46 -1.01
C VAL A 182 4.33 -11.78 -0.57
N MET A 183 3.21 -12.04 -1.26
CA MET A 183 1.91 -11.48 -0.87
C MET A 183 1.53 -11.87 0.57
N GLY A 184 1.64 -13.16 0.92
CA GLY A 184 1.38 -13.62 2.27
C GLY A 184 2.27 -12.94 3.31
N ALA A 185 3.54 -12.70 2.99
CA ALA A 185 4.48 -12.00 3.86
C ALA A 185 4.09 -10.52 4.04
N LEU A 186 3.75 -9.82 2.96
CA LEU A 186 3.24 -8.44 3.01
C LEU A 186 1.97 -8.34 3.88
N LEU A 187 1.07 -9.33 3.79
CA LEU A 187 -0.13 -9.41 4.63
C LEU A 187 0.20 -9.67 6.11
N LYS A 188 1.32 -10.32 6.44
CA LYS A 188 1.78 -10.51 7.83
C LYS A 188 2.33 -9.24 8.47
N ILE A 189 2.84 -8.27 7.71
CA ILE A 189 3.39 -7.03 8.25
C ILE A 189 2.35 -6.31 9.11
N LYS A 190 2.73 -5.88 10.31
CA LYS A 190 1.90 -5.11 11.23
C LYS A 190 2.46 -3.70 11.42
N ARG A 191 1.60 -2.80 11.87
CA ARG A 191 2.04 -1.51 12.39
C ARG A 191 3.03 -1.74 13.53
N ASN A 192 4.12 -0.98 13.54
CA ASN A 192 5.26 -1.06 14.44
C ASN A 192 6.23 -2.23 14.20
N ASP A 193 6.06 -2.99 13.13
CA ASP A 193 7.11 -3.93 12.71
C ASP A 193 8.29 -3.16 12.11
N ILE A 194 9.49 -3.69 12.32
CA ILE A 194 10.68 -3.31 11.56
C ILE A 194 10.78 -4.28 10.39
N VAL A 195 10.80 -3.74 9.18
CA VAL A 195 10.79 -4.53 7.94
C VAL A 195 11.87 -4.05 6.98
N LYS A 196 12.28 -4.95 6.09
CA LYS A 196 13.02 -4.62 4.88
C LYS A 196 12.29 -5.17 3.66
N LEU A 197 12.09 -4.33 2.65
CA LEU A 197 11.47 -4.69 1.38
C LEU A 197 12.51 -4.50 0.27
N ASP A 198 12.68 -5.51 -0.58
CA ASP A 198 13.54 -5.43 -1.76
C ASP A 198 12.75 -5.73 -3.03
N GLY A 199 13.03 -4.99 -4.09
CA GLY A 199 12.29 -5.09 -5.33
C GLY A 199 12.67 -4.03 -6.35
N TYR A 200 11.68 -3.60 -7.14
CA TYR A 200 11.83 -2.54 -8.13
C TYR A 200 10.77 -1.46 -7.94
N LEU A 201 11.15 -0.19 -8.12
CA LEU A 201 10.18 0.84 -8.47
C LEU A 201 9.75 0.62 -9.92
N VAL A 202 8.44 0.65 -10.19
CA VAL A 202 7.89 0.29 -11.50
C VAL A 202 6.89 1.31 -12.02
N ASP A 203 6.91 1.54 -13.32
CA ASP A 203 5.74 2.09 -14.04
C ASP A 203 4.80 0.96 -14.41
N ILE A 204 3.50 1.24 -14.38
CA ILE A 204 2.44 0.26 -14.53
C ILE A 204 1.65 0.56 -15.79
N TYR A 205 1.50 -0.43 -16.65
CA TYR A 205 0.75 -0.35 -17.90
C TYR A 205 -0.27 -1.49 -18.00
N THR A 206 -1.38 -1.24 -18.68
CA THR A 206 -2.31 -2.30 -19.09
C THR A 206 -1.65 -3.19 -20.16
N ASP A 207 -2.28 -4.33 -20.45
CA ASP A 207 -1.90 -5.21 -21.56
C ASP A 207 -2.00 -4.53 -22.94
N LYS A 208 -2.75 -3.42 -23.04
CA LYS A 208 -2.86 -2.53 -24.20
C LYS A 208 -1.87 -1.37 -24.20
N SER A 209 -0.87 -1.39 -23.30
CA SER A 209 0.15 -0.34 -23.15
C SER A 209 -0.40 1.02 -22.68
N GLU A 210 -1.60 1.07 -22.11
CA GLU A 210 -2.13 2.30 -21.51
C GLU A 210 -1.49 2.52 -20.13
N THR A 211 -1.10 3.75 -19.81
CA THR A 211 -0.48 4.05 -18.51
C THR A 211 -1.53 3.96 -17.40
N VAL A 212 -1.26 3.12 -16.39
CA VAL A 212 -2.07 3.00 -15.17
C VAL A 212 -1.50 3.90 -14.08
N ALA A 213 -0.19 3.86 -13.87
CA ALA A 213 0.53 4.71 -12.93
C ALA A 213 2.00 4.79 -13.30
N LYS A 214 2.66 5.87 -12.84
CA LYS A 214 4.11 6.02 -12.89
C LYS A 214 4.61 6.18 -11.48
N THR A 215 5.62 5.41 -11.06
CA THR A 215 6.19 5.51 -9.72
C THR A 215 6.92 6.84 -9.51
N SER A 216 6.83 7.44 -8.32
CA SER A 216 7.79 8.48 -7.90
C SER A 216 9.21 7.91 -7.96
N MET A 217 10.16 8.76 -8.33
CA MET A 217 11.59 8.43 -8.48
C MET A 217 12.48 9.40 -7.71
N SER A 218 11.91 10.47 -7.14
CA SER A 218 12.63 11.47 -6.36
C SER A 218 11.89 11.82 -5.08
N ARG A 219 12.64 12.09 -4.01
CA ARG A 219 12.10 12.66 -2.76
C ARG A 219 11.57 14.09 -2.92
N THR A 220 11.89 14.73 -4.04
CA THR A 220 11.37 16.06 -4.41
C THR A 220 10.07 15.99 -5.22
N ASP A 221 9.58 14.79 -5.55
CA ASP A 221 8.27 14.64 -6.17
C ASP A 221 7.19 14.91 -5.10
N THR A 222 6.70 16.14 -4.97
CA THR A 222 5.87 16.53 -3.82
C THR A 222 4.43 16.87 -4.17
N ASP A 223 4.12 17.12 -5.44
CA ASP A 223 2.80 17.60 -5.87
C ASP A 223 2.19 16.75 -6.99
N PRO A 224 0.88 16.87 -7.28
CA PRO A 224 0.18 16.04 -8.26
C PRO A 224 0.71 16.12 -9.70
N THR A 225 1.48 17.16 -10.05
CA THR A 225 2.12 17.32 -11.36
C THR A 225 3.48 16.63 -11.43
N SER A 226 4.06 16.30 -10.27
CA SER A 226 5.26 15.47 -10.17
C SER A 226 4.98 14.03 -10.62
N ARG A 227 6.03 13.33 -11.06
CA ARG A 227 5.96 11.89 -11.35
C ARG A 227 5.53 11.15 -10.07
N GLY A 228 4.71 10.10 -10.17
CA GLY A 228 4.10 9.50 -8.96
C GLY A 228 2.82 10.19 -8.51
N SER A 229 2.34 11.20 -9.26
CA SER A 229 1.30 12.12 -8.78
C SER A 229 1.66 12.72 -7.41
N GLY A 230 2.96 12.97 -7.21
CA GLY A 230 3.57 13.36 -5.93
C GLY A 230 4.54 12.29 -5.44
N ALA A 231 4.60 12.08 -4.12
CA ALA A 231 5.67 11.32 -3.47
C ALA A 231 5.46 9.79 -3.41
N CYS A 232 4.44 9.25 -4.08
CA CYS A 232 4.04 7.85 -3.90
C CYS A 232 4.91 6.91 -4.75
N GLU A 233 5.47 5.88 -4.12
CA GLU A 233 6.26 4.86 -4.79
C GLU A 233 5.41 3.64 -5.16
N ASP A 234 5.54 3.14 -6.38
CA ASP A 234 4.92 1.90 -6.82
C ASP A 234 5.99 0.81 -6.92
N MET A 235 5.93 -0.18 -6.02
CA MET A 235 6.99 -1.15 -5.84
C MET A 235 6.55 -2.56 -6.21
N TYR A 236 7.24 -3.17 -7.18
CA TYR A 236 7.23 -4.62 -7.38
C TYR A 236 8.14 -5.30 -6.36
N VAL A 237 7.54 -5.87 -5.33
CA VAL A 237 8.24 -6.46 -4.18
C VAL A 237 8.65 -7.88 -4.51
N LYS A 238 9.95 -8.17 -4.39
CA LYS A 238 10.51 -9.52 -4.59
C LYS A 238 10.87 -10.21 -3.30
N GLN A 239 11.12 -9.45 -2.24
CA GLN A 239 11.52 -9.98 -0.95
C GLN A 239 10.93 -9.14 0.17
N VAL A 240 10.48 -9.83 1.21
CA VAL A 240 10.04 -9.22 2.47
C VAL A 240 10.85 -9.82 3.59
N GLN A 241 11.44 -8.99 4.44
CA GLN A 241 12.05 -9.41 5.69
C GLN A 241 11.26 -8.82 6.87
N ILE A 242 10.85 -9.68 7.80
CA ILE A 242 10.19 -9.29 9.06
C ILE A 242 11.01 -9.89 10.21
N GLY A 243 11.70 -9.04 10.96
CA GLY A 243 12.70 -9.49 11.92
C GLY A 243 13.79 -10.32 11.23
N ASN A 244 13.97 -11.57 11.67
CA ASN A 244 14.96 -12.50 11.10
C ASN A 244 14.41 -13.37 9.95
N LYS A 245 13.12 -13.26 9.60
CA LYS A 245 12.49 -14.13 8.60
C LYS A 245 12.43 -13.44 7.25
N ILE A 246 12.95 -14.11 6.22
CA ILE A 246 12.93 -13.63 4.83
C ILE A 246 11.96 -14.49 4.01
N TYR A 247 11.13 -13.83 3.22
CA TYR A 247 10.15 -14.41 2.31
C TYR A 247 10.46 -13.93 0.89
N LYS A 248 10.56 -14.87 -0.04
CA LYS A 248 10.79 -14.66 -1.47
C LYS A 248 9.74 -15.37 -2.29
#